data_AF-A0A260YXC5-F1
#
_entry.id   AF-A0A260YXC5-F1
#
_cell.length_a   1.000
_cell.length_b   1.000
_cell.length_c   1.000
_cell.angle_alpha   90.00
_cell.angle_beta   90.00
_cell.angle_gamma   90.00
#
_symmetry.space_group_name_H-M   'P 1'
#
loop_
_entity.id
_entity.type
_entity.pdbx_description
1 polymer ?
#
loop_
_entity_poly.entity_id
_entity_poly.type
_entity_poly.pdbx_seq_one_letter_code
_entity_poly.pdbx_strand_id
1 'polypeptide(L)'
;MNFLFTMSLLFLLSPMVQSDPVHMHLKFDCPSDIGTWCGDLIVYEEDYIEHDIMKNESFCGNGGQEFRYEINSTGLFRSSGDLSPKYEFIYQIKHNCTSDQEQYLCFKPKKAKDVSVFEVGYVDFAANLFNSGTDVERCDDPTSWKSKIEYWKQFFSFQ
;
A
#
# COMPACT_ATOMS: atom_id res chain seq x y z
N MET A 1 -22.35 0.79 -43.78
CA MET A 1 -22.71 1.63 -42.61
C MET A 1 -23.04 0.85 -41.34
N ASN A 2 -23.41 -0.43 -41.40
CA ASN A 2 -23.80 -1.19 -40.20
C ASN A 2 -22.65 -1.75 -39.36
N PHE A 3 -21.50 -2.10 -39.96
CA PHE A 3 -20.42 -2.77 -39.22
C PHE A 3 -19.74 -1.86 -38.18
N LEU A 4 -19.42 -0.62 -38.56
CA LEU A 4 -18.85 0.39 -37.65
C LEU A 4 -19.79 0.76 -36.52
N PHE A 5 -21.10 0.89 -36.81
CA PHE A 5 -22.11 1.16 -35.80
C PHE A 5 -22.24 0.02 -34.79
N THR A 6 -22.13 -1.23 -35.24
CA THR A 6 -22.20 -2.42 -34.37
C THR A 6 -20.96 -2.54 -33.48
N MET A 7 -19.76 -2.20 -34.00
CA MET A 7 -18.52 -2.16 -33.21
C MET A 7 -18.55 -1.05 -32.15
N SER A 8 -19.02 0.15 -32.50
CA SER A 8 -19.19 1.22 -31.51
C SER A 8 -20.21 0.86 -30.42
N LEU A 9 -21.28 0.13 -30.76
CA LEU A 9 -22.26 -0.34 -29.77
C LEU A 9 -21.68 -1.41 -28.82
N LEU A 10 -20.83 -2.31 -29.33
CA LEU A 10 -20.14 -3.33 -28.51
C LEU A 10 -19.15 -2.73 -27.51
N PHE A 11 -18.43 -1.67 -27.90
CA PHE A 11 -17.55 -0.92 -27.00
C PHE A 11 -18.32 -0.12 -25.93
N LEU A 12 -19.53 0.34 -26.23
CA LEU A 12 -20.38 1.04 -25.25
C LEU A 12 -21.08 0.08 -24.26
N LEU A 13 -21.15 -1.21 -24.59
CA LEU A 13 -21.79 -2.25 -23.78
C LEU A 13 -20.79 -3.11 -23.01
N SER A 14 -19.49 -2.88 -23.15
CA SER A 14 -18.50 -3.55 -22.31
C SER A 14 -18.76 -3.15 -20.86
N PRO A 15 -19.08 -4.09 -19.94
CA PRO A 15 -19.13 -3.75 -18.53
C PRO A 15 -17.78 -3.16 -18.17
N MET A 16 -17.79 -1.99 -17.54
CA MET A 16 -16.60 -1.45 -16.92
C MET A 16 -16.12 -2.52 -15.95
N VAL A 17 -15.06 -3.24 -16.31
CA VAL A 17 -14.56 -4.38 -15.53
C VAL A 17 -14.06 -3.78 -14.22
N GLN A 18 -14.89 -3.87 -13.19
CA GLN A 18 -14.50 -3.57 -11.83
C GLN A 18 -13.60 -4.70 -11.37
N SER A 19 -12.43 -4.35 -10.83
CA SER A 19 -11.59 -5.36 -10.20
C SER A 19 -12.27 -5.91 -8.96
N ASP A 20 -11.93 -7.16 -8.65
CA ASP A 20 -12.47 -7.81 -7.47
C ASP A 20 -11.88 -7.20 -6.18
N PRO A 21 -12.65 -7.21 -5.07
CA PRO A 21 -12.20 -6.66 -3.80
C PRO A 21 -10.96 -7.39 -3.26
N VAL A 22 -10.10 -6.65 -2.58
CA VAL A 22 -8.98 -7.21 -1.82
C VAL A 22 -9.19 -7.00 -0.33
N HIS A 23 -9.21 -8.08 0.44
CA HIS A 23 -9.26 -8.06 1.90
C HIS A 23 -7.85 -8.01 2.46
N MET A 24 -7.54 -6.93 3.15
CA MET A 24 -6.24 -6.69 3.75
C MET A 24 -6.31 -6.76 5.26
N HIS A 25 -5.30 -7.40 5.86
CA HIS A 25 -5.11 -7.47 7.29
C HIS A 25 -3.68 -7.07 7.63
N LEU A 26 -3.50 -6.08 8.49
CA LEU A 26 -2.19 -5.66 8.98
C LEU A 26 -2.13 -5.87 10.49
N LYS A 27 -1.05 -6.49 10.96
CA LYS A 27 -0.78 -6.73 12.36
C LYS A 27 0.58 -6.18 12.76
N PHE A 28 0.60 -5.34 13.78
CA PHE A 28 1.80 -4.73 14.31
C PHE A 28 1.98 -5.11 15.77
N ASP A 29 3.07 -5.81 16.07
CA ASP A 29 3.39 -6.18 17.44
C ASP A 29 4.24 -5.10 18.10
N CYS A 30 3.82 -4.70 19.30
CA CYS A 30 4.54 -3.81 20.19
C CYS A 30 4.36 -4.33 21.63
N PRO A 31 5.42 -4.36 22.46
CA PRO A 31 5.32 -4.80 23.85
C PRO A 31 4.30 -3.96 24.63
N SER A 32 3.49 -4.60 25.48
CA SER A 32 2.46 -3.89 26.25
C SER A 32 3.03 -3.08 27.42
N ASP A 33 4.25 -3.37 27.84
CA ASP A 33 4.94 -2.78 28.98
C ASP A 33 5.58 -1.41 28.68
N ILE A 34 5.74 -1.04 27.41
CA ILE A 34 6.15 0.33 27.06
C ILE A 34 5.03 1.34 27.27
N GLY A 35 3.76 0.90 27.27
CA GLY A 35 2.59 1.79 27.35
C GLY A 35 2.08 2.23 25.98
N THR A 36 1.44 3.41 25.92
CA THR A 36 0.81 3.90 24.70
C THR A 36 1.86 4.30 23.68
N TRP A 37 1.74 3.78 22.47
CA TRP A 37 2.51 4.20 21.30
C TRP A 37 1.57 4.65 20.19
N CYS A 38 2.07 5.47 19.29
CA CYS A 38 1.36 6.02 18.16
C CYS A 38 2.07 5.66 16.86
N GLY A 39 1.29 5.58 15.78
CA GLY A 39 1.82 5.40 14.45
C GLY A 39 0.99 6.07 13.37
N ASP A 40 1.68 6.45 12.30
CA ASP A 40 1.11 6.92 11.04
C ASP A 40 1.35 5.83 9.98
N LEU A 41 0.29 5.12 9.61
CA LEU A 41 0.29 4.02 8.65
C LEU A 41 -0.16 4.51 7.27
N ILE A 42 0.64 4.23 6.25
CA ILE A 42 0.26 4.43 4.85
C ILE A 42 0.35 3.09 4.13
N VAL A 43 -0.76 2.66 3.54
CA VAL A 43 -0.85 1.50 2.66
C VAL A 43 -1.01 2.00 1.23
N TYR A 44 -0.25 1.44 0.30
CA TYR A 44 -0.26 1.83 -1.10
C TYR A 44 0.03 0.66 -2.03
N GLU A 45 -0.36 0.82 -3.28
CA GLU A 45 0.06 -0.01 -4.42
C GLU A 45 1.36 0.58 -4.99
N GLU A 46 2.39 -0.26 -5.10
CA GLU A 46 3.67 0.13 -5.70
C GLU A 46 3.58 0.16 -7.23
N ASP A 47 3.13 1.30 -7.74
CA ASP A 47 3.01 1.52 -9.17
C ASP A 47 4.24 2.13 -9.82
N TYR A 48 4.31 1.90 -11.13
CA TYR A 48 5.36 2.37 -12.01
C TYR A 48 5.44 3.90 -12.13
N ILE A 49 4.28 4.56 -12.30
CA ILE A 49 4.20 5.99 -12.59
C ILE A 49 3.98 6.79 -11.30
N GLU A 50 3.09 6.32 -10.46
CA GLU A 50 2.74 6.95 -9.19
C GLU A 50 2.12 5.92 -8.27
N HIS A 51 2.69 5.76 -7.08
CA HIS A 51 2.14 4.86 -6.09
C HIS A 51 0.76 5.33 -5.64
N ASP A 52 -0.23 4.44 -5.76
CA ASP A 52 -1.61 4.73 -5.42
C ASP A 52 -1.84 4.51 -3.91
N ILE A 53 -2.09 5.60 -3.18
CA ILE A 53 -2.42 5.51 -1.74
C ILE A 53 -3.79 4.88 -1.55
N MET A 54 -3.82 3.76 -0.84
CA MET A 54 -5.03 3.00 -0.53
C MET A 54 -5.63 3.41 0.81
N LYS A 55 -4.77 3.56 1.81
CA LYS A 55 -5.13 3.98 3.17
C LYS A 55 -4.04 4.84 3.77
N ASN A 56 -4.47 5.79 4.59
CA ASN A 56 -3.61 6.63 5.41
C ASN A 56 -4.33 6.82 6.75
N GLU A 57 -3.75 6.33 7.84
CA GLU A 57 -4.37 6.29 9.16
C GLU A 57 -3.34 6.63 10.25
N SER A 58 -3.73 7.51 11.17
CA SER A 58 -2.98 7.80 12.39
C SER A 58 -3.69 7.18 13.57
N PHE A 59 -2.94 6.53 14.47
CA PHE A 59 -3.51 5.86 15.63
C PHE A 59 -2.59 5.97 16.84
N CYS A 60 -3.15 5.75 18.03
CA CYS A 60 -2.41 5.50 19.25
C CYS A 60 -3.07 4.34 20.02
N GLY A 61 -2.27 3.42 20.53
CA GLY A 61 -2.77 2.24 21.22
C GLY A 61 -1.74 1.60 22.15
N ASN A 62 -2.19 0.62 22.93
CA ASN A 62 -1.35 -0.16 23.83
C ASN A 62 -1.14 -1.56 23.24
N GLY A 63 0.09 -2.07 23.32
CA GLY A 63 0.40 -3.40 22.81
C GLY A 63 0.23 -3.52 21.29
N GLY A 64 -0.07 -4.74 20.82
CA GLY A 64 -0.26 -5.01 19.39
C GLY A 64 -1.48 -4.30 18.80
N GLN A 65 -1.35 -3.85 17.55
CA GLN A 65 -2.40 -3.17 16.78
C GLN A 65 -2.75 -3.98 15.53
N GLU A 66 -4.04 -4.06 15.21
CA GLU A 66 -4.55 -4.80 14.05
C GLU A 66 -5.51 -3.94 13.23
N PHE A 67 -5.33 -3.95 11.92
CA PHE A 67 -6.14 -3.20 10.95
C PHE A 67 -6.69 -4.15 9.91
N ARG A 68 -7.97 -3.97 9.55
CA ARG A 68 -8.64 -4.75 8.52
C ARG A 68 -9.30 -3.81 7.53
N TYR A 69 -8.94 -3.95 6.25
CA TYR A 69 -9.47 -3.13 5.18
C TYR A 69 -10.05 -4.00 4.08
N GLU A 70 -11.09 -3.49 3.45
CA GLU A 70 -11.52 -3.94 2.13
C GLU A 70 -11.13 -2.85 1.14
N ILE A 71 -10.25 -3.20 0.20
CA ILE A 71 -9.79 -2.31 -0.85
C ILE A 71 -10.60 -2.67 -2.10
N ASN A 72 -11.48 -1.75 -2.48
CA ASN A 72 -12.21 -1.78 -3.72
C ASN A 72 -11.53 -0.80 -4.68
N SER A 73 -10.85 -1.30 -5.71
CA SER A 73 -10.32 -0.43 -6.75
C SER A 73 -11.45 -0.05 -7.72
N THR A 74 -12.32 0.85 -7.25
CA THR A 74 -13.34 1.48 -8.08
C THR A 74 -12.76 2.75 -8.69
N GLY A 75 -12.11 2.64 -9.85
CA GLY A 75 -11.55 3.81 -10.52
C GLY A 75 -11.47 3.64 -12.03
N LEU A 76 -12.48 4.16 -12.73
CA LEU A 76 -12.52 4.30 -14.20
C LEU A 76 -11.37 5.14 -14.79
N PHE A 77 -10.61 5.82 -13.94
CA PHE A 77 -9.42 6.59 -14.28
C PHE A 77 -8.49 6.60 -13.08
N ARG A 78 -7.87 5.47 -12.74
CA ARG A 78 -6.54 5.53 -12.13
C ARG A 78 -5.56 5.76 -13.26
N SER A 79 -5.18 7.02 -13.45
CA SER A 79 -4.27 7.46 -14.53
C SER A 79 -2.81 7.00 -14.34
N SER A 80 -2.53 6.28 -13.25
CA SER A 80 -1.20 5.96 -12.73
C SER A 80 -0.88 4.47 -12.67
N GLY A 81 -1.88 3.60 -12.78
CA GLY A 81 -1.70 2.16 -12.75
C GLY A 81 -0.86 1.66 -13.93
N ASP A 82 0.05 0.73 -13.68
CA ASP A 82 0.96 0.18 -14.68
C ASP A 82 0.30 -0.82 -15.66
N LEU A 83 -1.03 -0.99 -15.58
CA LEU A 83 -1.84 -1.99 -16.29
C LEU A 83 -1.47 -3.45 -15.95
N SER A 84 -0.75 -3.67 -14.84
CA SER A 84 -0.42 -5.01 -14.34
C SER A 84 -1.70 -5.80 -14.07
N PRO A 85 -1.70 -7.12 -14.36
CA PRO A 85 -2.78 -8.01 -13.93
C PRO A 85 -2.76 -8.25 -12.41
N LYS A 86 -1.92 -7.55 -11.65
CA LYS A 86 -1.78 -7.67 -10.21
C LYS A 86 -1.67 -6.30 -9.54
N TYR A 87 -2.12 -6.23 -8.30
CA TYR A 87 -1.79 -5.19 -7.34
C TYR A 87 -0.52 -5.56 -6.58
N GLU A 88 0.42 -4.63 -6.47
CA GLU A 88 1.63 -4.77 -5.65
C GLU A 88 1.47 -4.00 -4.32
N PHE A 89 0.73 -4.56 -3.36
CA PHE A 89 0.48 -3.86 -2.09
C PHE A 89 1.71 -3.82 -1.19
N ILE A 90 1.94 -2.68 -0.56
CA ILE A 90 2.93 -2.50 0.50
C ILE A 90 2.43 -1.47 1.52
N TYR A 91 3.16 -1.30 2.62
CA TYR A 91 2.90 -0.25 3.59
C TYR A 91 4.19 0.40 4.07
N GLN A 92 4.06 1.58 4.65
CA GLN A 92 5.06 2.17 5.52
C GLN A 92 4.39 2.67 6.79
N ILE A 93 5.11 2.61 7.90
CA ILE A 93 4.61 3.09 9.19
C ILE A 93 5.69 3.91 9.90
N LYS A 94 5.36 5.14 10.26
CA LYS A 94 6.12 5.94 11.23
C LYS A 94 5.56 5.64 12.61
N HIS A 95 6.38 5.26 13.60
CA HIS A 95 5.88 4.89 14.93
C HIS A 95 6.87 5.22 16.03
N ASN A 96 6.37 5.36 17.26
CA ASN A 96 7.21 5.51 18.45
C ASN A 96 7.14 4.29 19.40
N CYS A 97 6.84 3.10 18.87
CA CYS A 97 7.03 1.83 19.58
C CYS A 97 8.53 1.56 19.81
N THR A 98 9.13 2.27 20.76
CA THR A 98 10.55 2.20 21.12
C THR A 98 10.71 2.17 22.63
N SER A 99 11.90 1.84 23.13
CA SER A 99 12.19 1.92 24.57
C SER A 99 12.06 3.33 25.13
N ASP A 100 12.29 4.34 24.29
CA ASP A 100 12.43 5.75 24.70
C ASP A 100 11.15 6.57 24.40
N GLN A 101 10.20 6.02 23.63
CA GLN A 101 8.88 6.56 23.23
C GLN A 101 8.84 7.95 22.56
N GLU A 102 9.90 8.74 22.66
CA GLU A 102 10.02 10.06 22.04
C GLU A 102 10.58 9.96 20.62
N GLN A 103 11.31 8.89 20.33
CA GLN A 103 11.89 8.64 19.01
C GLN A 103 10.87 7.96 18.09
N TYR A 104 10.66 8.56 16.92
CA TYR A 104 9.86 7.96 15.85
C TYR A 104 10.77 7.25 14.85
N LEU A 105 10.49 5.98 14.60
CA LEU A 105 11.14 5.17 13.58
C LEU A 105 10.23 5.00 12.37
N CYS A 106 10.82 4.90 11.20
CA CYS A 106 10.11 4.53 9.98
C CYS A 106 10.39 3.08 9.62
N PHE A 107 9.34 2.28 9.52
CA PHE A 107 9.40 0.90 9.05
C PHE A 107 8.70 0.76 7.69
N LYS A 108 9.40 0.14 6.74
CA LYS A 108 8.87 -0.25 5.42
C LYS A 108 9.32 -1.69 5.12
N PRO A 109 8.44 -2.62 4.74
CA PRO A 109 8.84 -3.93 4.23
C PRO A 109 9.74 -3.82 2.99
N LYS A 110 10.57 -4.82 2.75
CA LYS A 110 11.47 -4.82 1.58
C LYS A 110 10.79 -5.14 0.25
N LYS A 111 9.62 -5.78 0.29
CA LYS A 111 8.91 -6.25 -0.90
C LYS A 111 7.42 -6.04 -0.73
N ALA A 112 6.78 -5.62 -1.81
CA ALA A 112 5.33 -5.65 -1.96
C ALA A 112 4.81 -7.09 -2.02
N LYS A 113 3.50 -7.24 -1.86
CA LYS A 113 2.76 -8.48 -2.03
C LYS A 113 1.84 -8.37 -3.24
N ASP A 114 2.08 -9.22 -4.22
CA ASP A 114 1.27 -9.29 -5.42
C ASP A 114 -0.08 -9.97 -5.15
N VAL A 115 -1.16 -9.38 -5.65
CA VAL A 115 -2.53 -9.93 -5.59
C VAL A 115 -3.18 -9.76 -6.95
N SER A 116 -3.84 -10.78 -7.48
CA SER A 116 -4.53 -10.68 -8.78
C SER A 116 -5.67 -9.66 -8.75
N VAL A 117 -5.84 -8.90 -9.84
CA VAL A 117 -6.95 -7.93 -9.98
C VAL A 117 -8.27 -8.56 -10.44
N PHE A 118 -8.23 -9.83 -10.84
CA PHE A 118 -9.36 -10.55 -11.46
C PHE A 118 -10.09 -11.52 -10.52
N GLU A 119 -9.64 -11.64 -9.27
CA GLU A 119 -10.25 -12.50 -8.26
C GLU A 119 -10.24 -11.80 -6.89
N VAL A 120 -11.15 -12.20 -6.01
CA VAL A 120 -11.16 -11.72 -4.62
C VAL A 120 -9.84 -12.04 -3.95
N GLY A 121 -9.11 -10.99 -3.56
CA GLY A 121 -7.77 -11.09 -3.02
C GLY A 121 -7.73 -11.09 -1.49
N TYR A 122 -6.67 -11.67 -0.93
CA TYR A 122 -6.38 -11.63 0.50
C TYR A 122 -4.91 -11.33 0.72
N VAL A 123 -4.61 -10.34 1.58
CA VAL A 123 -3.23 -9.94 1.86
C VAL A 123 -3.03 -9.67 3.34
N ASP A 124 -2.09 -10.39 3.95
CA ASP A 124 -1.72 -10.25 5.36
C ASP A 124 -0.34 -9.59 5.51
N PHE A 125 -0.23 -8.53 6.29
CA PHE A 125 1.05 -7.96 6.72
C PHE A 125 1.22 -8.18 8.22
N ALA A 126 2.44 -8.52 8.62
CA ALA A 126 2.79 -8.66 10.03
C ALA A 126 4.20 -8.11 10.26
N ALA A 127 4.39 -7.29 11.30
CA ALA A 127 5.70 -6.82 11.72
C ALA A 127 5.79 -6.61 13.23
N ASN A 128 6.96 -6.91 13.79
CA ASN A 128 7.33 -6.47 15.13
C ASN A 128 7.99 -5.09 15.01
N LEU A 129 7.37 -4.09 15.65
CA LEU A 129 7.79 -2.69 15.52
C LEU A 129 8.72 -2.24 16.65
N PHE A 130 8.90 -3.04 17.71
CA PHE A 130 9.70 -2.61 18.85
C PHE A 130 11.15 -2.34 18.46
N ASN A 131 11.57 -1.08 18.56
CA ASN A 131 12.90 -0.61 18.13
C ASN A 131 13.24 -0.99 16.68
N SER A 132 12.23 -1.16 15.83
CA SER A 132 12.37 -1.57 14.44
C SER A 132 12.15 -0.38 13.51
N GLY A 133 12.91 -0.31 12.43
CA GLY A 133 12.85 0.79 11.46
C GLY A 133 14.08 1.69 11.51
N THR A 134 14.07 2.72 10.68
CA THR A 134 15.15 3.69 10.56
C THR A 134 14.77 4.97 11.29
N ASP A 135 15.71 5.55 12.03
CA ASP A 135 15.53 6.87 12.63
C ASP A 135 15.53 7.94 11.54
N VAL A 136 14.35 8.50 11.30
CA VAL A 136 14.12 9.56 10.31
C VAL A 136 13.11 10.55 10.87
N GLU A 137 13.31 11.84 10.58
CA GLU A 137 12.34 12.88 10.94
C GLU A 137 10.96 12.62 10.31
N ARG A 138 10.96 12.05 9.09
CA ARG A 138 9.78 11.65 8.34
C ARG A 138 10.10 10.41 7.49
N CYS A 139 9.17 9.47 7.41
CA CYS A 139 9.20 8.47 6.34
C CYS A 139 9.21 9.17 4.99
N ASP A 140 9.89 8.58 4.01
CA ASP A 140 9.82 9.07 2.63
C ASP A 140 8.35 9.07 2.16
N ASP A 141 7.95 10.13 1.47
CA ASP A 141 6.61 10.20 0.90
C ASP A 141 6.55 9.26 -0.31
N PRO A 142 5.70 8.21 -0.30
CA PRO A 142 5.66 7.22 -1.36
C PRO A 142 5.24 7.82 -2.70
N THR A 143 4.56 8.97 -2.70
CA THR A 143 4.20 9.67 -3.95
C THR A 143 5.33 10.57 -4.50
N SER A 144 6.41 10.72 -3.75
CA SER A 144 7.53 11.62 -4.10
C SER A 144 8.37 11.10 -5.27
N TRP A 145 9.03 12.04 -5.95
CA TRP A 145 9.97 11.71 -7.03
C TRP A 145 11.14 10.83 -6.56
N LYS A 146 11.55 10.97 -5.29
CA LYS A 146 12.61 10.14 -4.69
C LYS A 146 12.16 8.68 -4.63
N SER A 147 10.96 8.41 -4.13
CA SER A 147 10.40 7.05 -4.06
C SER A 147 10.26 6.40 -5.43
N LYS A 148 9.84 7.18 -6.44
CA LYS A 148 9.81 6.71 -7.84
C LYS A 148 11.21 6.28 -8.33
N ILE A 149 12.24 7.09 -8.08
CA ILE A 149 13.63 6.75 -8.45
C ILE A 149 14.10 5.47 -7.74
N GLU A 150 13.76 5.30 -6.46
CA GLU A 150 14.14 4.10 -5.70
C GLU A 150 13.48 2.84 -6.23
N TYR A 151 12.18 2.89 -6.55
CA TYR A 151 11.46 1.81 -7.22
C TYR A 151 12.17 1.39 -8.52
N TRP A 152 12.50 2.37 -9.37
CA TRP A 152 13.20 2.13 -10.62
C TRP A 152 14.59 1.52 -10.48
N LYS A 153 15.35 1.90 -9.45
CA LYS A 153 16.66 1.29 -9.17
C LYS A 153 16.54 -0.20 -8.88
N GLN A 154 15.46 -0.61 -8.21
CA GLN A 154 15.21 -2.03 -7.93
C GLN A 154 14.90 -2.82 -9.21
N PHE A 155 14.17 -2.22 -10.16
CA PHE A 155 13.79 -2.88 -11.40
C PHE A 155 14.89 -2.91 -12.46
N PHE A 156 15.70 -1.85 -12.58
CA PHE A 156 16.69 -1.76 -13.65
C PHE A 156 18.13 -2.05 -13.25
N SER A 157 18.43 -2.25 -11.96
CA SER A 157 19.79 -2.54 -11.48
C SER A 157 20.84 -1.74 -12.24
N PHE A 158 20.77 -0.40 -12.18
CA PHE A 158 21.89 0.42 -12.66
C PHE A 158 23.06 0.22 -11.70
N GLN A 159 23.97 -0.65 -12.11
CA GLN A 159 25.28 -0.83 -11.50
C GLN A 159 26.25 0.24 -12.03
#